data_AF-A0A919Z4S1-F1
#
_entry.id   AF-A0A919Z4S1-F1
#
_cell.length_a   1.000
_cell.length_b   1.000
_cell.length_c   1.000
_cell.angle_alpha   90.00
_cell.angle_beta   90.00
_cell.angle_gamma   90.00
#
_symmetry.space_group_name_H-M   'P 1'
#
loop_
_entity.id
_entity.type
_entity.pdbx_description
1 polymer ?
#
loop_
_entity_poly.entity_id
_entity_poly.type
_entity_poly.pdbx_seq_one_letter_code
_entity_poly.pdbx_strand_id
1 'polypeptide(L)' 'MEEADNYYTCMENVWEKLKPYAAGADVNFIEIGDTDRLEEFYSEEIRHRLINLKKHYDPENIFRNNLNLKPDTTNYPWED' A
#
# COMPACT_ATOMS: atom_id res chain seq x y z
N MET A 1 -25.66 8.12 5.21
CA MET A 1 -24.39 8.47 5.87
C MET A 1 -24.22 7.56 7.07
N GLU A 2 -25.11 7.63 8.06
CA GLU A 2 -25.09 6.78 9.27
C GLU A 2 -25.09 5.25 9.02
N GLU A 3 -25.86 4.74 8.06
CA GLU A 3 -25.80 3.31 7.70
C GLU A 3 -24.45 2.91 7.07
N ALA A 4 -23.88 3.76 6.22
CA ALA A 4 -22.60 3.48 5.56
C ALA A 4 -21.46 3.43 6.59
N ASP A 5 -21.49 4.34 7.56
CA ASP A 5 -20.52 4.38 8.66
C ASP A 5 -20.63 3.12 9.53
N ASN A 6 -21.85 2.63 9.80
CA ASN A 6 -22.08 1.39 10.54
C ASN A 6 -21.52 0.16 9.81
N TYR A 7 -21.67 0.07 8.48
CA TYR A 7 -21.09 -1.02 7.69
C TYR A 7 -19.56 -0.98 7.68
N TYR A 8 -18.98 0.22 7.58
CA TYR A 8 -17.54 0.40 7.62
C TYR A 8 -16.95 -0.03 8.97
N THR A 9 -17.51 0.45 10.08
CA THR A 9 -17.10 0.04 11.44
C THR A 9 -17.28 -1.46 11.67
N CYS A 10 -18.36 -2.06 11.14
CA CYS A 10 -18.54 -3.51 11.21
C CYS A 10 -17.40 -4.25 10.51
N MET A 11 -17.04 -3.82 9.29
CA MET A 11 -15.99 -4.45 8.50
C MET A 11 -14.61 -4.34 9.15
N GLU A 12 -14.25 -3.18 9.69
CA GLU A 12 -13.00 -3.00 10.43
C GLU A 12 -12.91 -3.94 11.64
N ASN A 13 -13.98 -4.03 12.43
CA ASN A 13 -14.01 -4.91 13.60
C ASN A 13 -13.90 -6.40 13.24
N VAL A 14 -14.45 -6.79 12.09
CA VAL A 14 -14.31 -8.16 11.56
C VAL A 14 -12.86 -8.39 11.10
N TRP A 15 -12.29 -7.45 10.35
CA TRP A 15 -10.93 -7.53 9.84
C TRP A 15 -9.90 -7.65 10.95
N GLU A 16 -9.98 -6.84 12.01
CA GLU A 16 -9.05 -6.88 13.14
C GLU A 16 -9.02 -8.25 13.84
N LYS A 17 -10.14 -8.97 13.87
CA LYS A 17 -10.21 -10.34 14.43
C LYS A 17 -9.61 -11.39 13.50
N LEU A 18 -9.67 -11.17 12.19
CA LEU A 18 -9.17 -12.10 11.17
C LEU A 18 -7.70 -11.89 10.84
N LYS A 19 -7.18 -10.65 11.00
CA LYS A 19 -5.82 -10.23 10.66
C LYS A 19 -4.72 -11.17 11.18
N PRO A 20 -4.76 -11.72 12.42
CA PRO A 20 -3.74 -12.66 12.91
C PRO A 20 -3.67 -13.98 12.13
N TYR A 21 -4.73 -14.34 11.40
CA TYR A 21 -4.82 -15.55 10.59
C TYR A 21 -4.58 -15.30 9.09
N ALA A 22 -4.42 -14.04 8.69
CA ALA A 22 -4.17 -13.66 7.31
C ALA A 22 -2.68 -13.78 6.95
N ALA A 23 -2.38 -13.99 5.67
CA ALA A 23 -1.03 -14.01 5.14
C ALA A 23 -0.91 -13.00 3.99
N GLY A 24 -0.56 -11.76 4.35
CA GLY A 24 -0.50 -10.64 3.42
C GLY A 24 -1.89 -10.14 3.00
N ALA A 25 -1.91 -9.32 1.95
CA ALA A 25 -3.13 -8.79 1.37
C ALA A 25 -2.91 -8.49 -0.13
N ASP A 26 -3.99 -8.53 -0.90
CA ASP A 26 -3.97 -8.24 -2.34
C ASP A 26 -4.29 -6.76 -2.55
N VAL A 27 -3.35 -6.07 -3.19
CA VAL A 27 -3.39 -4.63 -3.46
C VAL A 27 -4.64 -4.20 -4.23
N ASN A 28 -5.29 -5.11 -4.97
CA ASN A 28 -6.51 -4.80 -5.71
C ASN A 28 -7.74 -4.61 -4.82
N PHE A 29 -7.68 -5.05 -3.57
CA PHE A 29 -8.77 -4.90 -2.59
C PHE A 29 -8.52 -3.76 -1.59
N ILE A 30 -7.51 -2.92 -1.85
CA ILE A 30 -7.12 -1.81 -0.97
C ILE A 30 -7.60 -0.49 -1.58
N GLU A 31 -8.13 0.40 -0.73
CA GLU A 31 -8.55 1.71 -1.17
C GLU A 31 -7.36 2.54 -1.68
N ILE A 32 -7.62 3.29 -2.76
CA ILE A 32 -6.65 4.19 -3.36
C ILE A 32 -6.40 5.35 -2.39
N GLY A 33 -5.21 5.39 -1.79
CA GLY A 33 -4.83 6.43 -0.81
C GLY A 33 -4.06 5.89 0.39
N ASP A 34 -4.15 4.59 0.65
CA ASP A 34 -3.47 3.90 1.77
C ASP A 34 -1.97 3.64 1.51
N THR A 35 -1.27 4.60 0.90
CA THR A 35 0.15 4.46 0.53
C THR A 35 1.07 4.28 1.73
N ASP A 36 0.64 4.70 2.92
CA ASP A 36 1.37 4.54 4.18
C ASP A 36 1.45 3.07 4.62
N ARG A 37 0.73 2.17 3.94
CA ARG A 37 0.66 0.74 4.25
C ARG A 37 1.32 -0.15 3.20
N LEU A 38 2.08 0.43 2.27
CA LEU A 38 2.83 -0.32 1.23
C LEU A 38 3.73 -1.41 1.81
N GLU A 39 4.24 -1.23 3.03
CA GLU A 39 5.06 -2.20 3.74
C GLU A 39 4.30 -3.47 4.17
N GLU A 40 2.98 -3.38 4.31
CA GLU A 40 2.12 -4.51 4.67
C GLU A 40 1.91 -5.48 3.48
N PHE A 41 2.09 -5.00 2.25
CA PHE A 41 1.79 -5.76 1.02
C PHE A 41 3.03 -6.31 0.33
N TYR A 42 4.13 -5.56 0.36
CA TYR A 42 5.36 -5.94 -0.32
C TYR A 42 6.52 -6.00 0.66
N SER A 43 7.33 -7.06 0.56
CA SER A 43 8.62 -7.11 1.24
C SER A 43 9.52 -5.96 0.80
N GLU A 44 10.49 -5.62 1.64
CA GLU A 44 11.46 -4.55 1.35
C GLU A 44 12.20 -4.76 0.01
N GLU A 45 12.62 -6.00 -0.26
CA GLU A 45 13.27 -6.37 -1.52
C GLU A 45 12.37 -6.06 -2.75
N ILE A 46 11.09 -6.43 -2.67
CA ILE A 46 10.14 -6.18 -3.75
C ILE A 46 9.92 -4.67 -3.91
N ARG A 47 9.77 -3.92 -2.81
CA ARG A 47 9.62 -2.47 -2.87
C ARG A 47 10.82 -1.80 -3.55
N HIS A 48 12.05 -2.21 -3.21
CA HIS A 48 13.26 -1.72 -3.88
C HIS A 48 13.27 -1.99 -5.37
N ARG A 49 12.94 -3.21 -5.78
CA ARG A 49 12.87 -3.55 -7.20
C ARG A 49 11.81 -2.72 -7.93
N LEU A 50 10.63 -2.54 -7.34
CA LEU A 50 9.55 -1.75 -7.93
C LEU A 50 9.90 -0.26 -8.03
N ILE A 51 10.55 0.32 -7.01
CA ILE A 51 11.02 1.71 -7.05
C ILE A 51 12.05 1.89 -8.16
N ASN A 52 12.99 0.95 -8.32
CA ASN A 52 13.98 1.02 -9.41
C ASN A 52 13.34 0.93 -10.80
N LEU A 53 12.31 0.09 -10.95
CA LEU A 53 11.52 0.03 -12.19
C LEU A 53 10.75 1.34 -12.42
N LYS A 54 10.12 1.90 -11.39
CA LYS A 54 9.40 3.18 -11.47
C LYS A 54 10.34 4.32 -11.86
N LYS A 55 11.54 4.39 -11.28
CA LYS A 55 12.60 5.35 -11.66
C LYS A 55 12.98 5.24 -13.13
N HIS A 56 13.02 4.02 -13.68
CA HIS A 56 13.39 3.81 -15.08
C HIS A 56 12.25 4.12 -16.06
N TYR A 57 11.02 3.69 -15.74
CA TYR A 57 9.89 3.73 -16.69
C TYR A 57 8.90 4.88 -16.45
N ASP A 58 8.83 5.45 -15.24
CA ASP A 58 7.94 6.57 -14.89
C ASP A 58 8.62 7.53 -13.88
N PRO A 59 9.78 8.14 -14.26
CA PRO A 59 10.55 9.00 -13.37
C PRO A 59 9.78 10.25 -12.91
N GLU A 60 8.84 10.74 -13.70
CA GLU A 60 8.01 11.90 -13.38
C GLU A 60 6.75 11.54 -12.58
N ASN A 61 6.56 10.25 -12.26
CA ASN A 61 5.41 9.74 -11.52
C ASN A 61 4.06 10.15 -12.15
N ILE A 62 3.96 10.03 -13.47
CA ILE A 62 2.77 10.33 -14.27
C ILE A 62 1.63 9.37 -13.86
N PHE A 63 1.95 8.08 -13.66
CA PHE A 63 0.98 7.06 -13.27
C PHE A 63 0.89 6.92 -11.76
N ARG A 64 0.20 7.86 -11.10
CA ARG A 64 0.15 7.98 -9.63
C ARG A 64 -1.20 7.70 -8.97
N ASN A 65 -2.25 7.46 -9.75
CA ASN A 65 -3.59 7.15 -9.22
C ASN A 65 -3.74 5.64 -8.97
N ASN A 66 -2.95 5.13 -8.04
CA ASN A 66 -2.91 3.73 -7.60
C ASN A 66 -2.30 3.69 -6.19
N LEU A 67 -2.03 2.50 -5.65
CA LEU A 67 -1.17 2.35 -4.47
C LEU A 67 0.28 2.74 -4.83
N ASN A 68 0.52 4.04 -4.87
CA ASN A 68 1.64 4.61 -5.60
C ASN A 68 2.97 4.51 -4.86
N LEU A 69 3.93 3.84 -5.49
CA LEU A 69 5.35 3.93 -5.14
C LEU A 69 5.96 5.15 -5.81
N LYS A 70 6.44 6.10 -5.01
CA LYS A 70 7.15 7.27 -5.54
C LYS A 70 8.55 6.86 -6.05
N PRO A 71 9.04 7.48 -7.14
CA PRO A 71 10.40 7.22 -7.63
C PRO A 71 11.50 7.83 -6.75
N ASP A 72 11.19 8.35 -5.56
CA ASP A 72 12.15 8.95 -4.64
C ASP A 72 12.29 8.10 -3.36
N THR A 73 13.54 7.92 -2.92
CA THR A 73 13.92 7.18 -1.69
C THR A 73 14.02 8.10 -0.47
N THR A 74 13.76 9.40 -0.59
CA THR A 74 13.88 10.35 0.54
C THR A 74 13.01 10.03 1.75
N ASN A 75 11.87 9.36 1.58
CA ASN A 75 11.03 8.91 2.70
C ASN A 75 11.49 7.58 3.33
N TYR A 76 12.55 6.99 2.78
CA TYR A 76 13.06 5.68 3.15
C TYR A 76 14.60 5.68 3.04
N PRO A 77 15.30 6.35 3.97
CA PRO A 77 16.76 6.36 3.99
C PRO A 77 17.25 4.95 4.35
N TRP A 78 17.88 4.26 3.41
CA TRP A 78 18.47 2.94 3.63
C TRP A 78 19.99 3.01 3.45
N GLU A 79 20.71 2.31 4.32
CA GLU A 79 22.16 2.06 4.20
C GLU A 79 22.39 0.85 3.29
N ASP A 80 23.41 0.97 2.42
CA ASP A 80 23.86 -0.06 1.47
C ASP A 80 24.35 -1.36 2.15
#